data_AF-A0A7X6XSC3-F1
#
_entry.id   AF-A0A7X6XSC3-F1
#
_cell.length_a   1.000
_cell.length_b   1.000
_cell.length_c   1.000
_cell.angle_alpha   90.00
_cell.angle_beta   90.00
_cell.angle_gamma   90.00
#
_symmetry.space_group_name_H-M   'P 1'
#
loop_
_entity.id
_entity.type
_entity.pdbx_description
1 polymer ?
#
loop_
_entity_poly.entity_id
_entity_poly.type
_entity_poly.pdbx_seq_one_letter_code
_entity_poly.pdbx_strand_id
1 'polypeptide(L)'
;MKHKHWFVAILALVAASIWVVAEKPIKQGLDLKGGMRVILRANPPEGTKMTPGLLNDAKNVVQRRVDATGVAEPLVQTKGSDQIVVELPDIPKDQKDEALKRFQTEAMLRFVKIPDKYQVVHGEPPTFLDKVTQKEVDAAQVVKEGEVIVTGAELLPGKARGNIGGDGQSIVELHFNADGRKKFADYTMRNVKKYFGIFLDDEPISVPIVEEPIPSGDGVIRGSFSLEEAQDLANLLNAGALPVPLTIEQTSDVGPTLGKESVNASFLAGAIGLGLVALYMLLYYRLPGLVAVIALGFYTLFTLALFKIIPVTLTLPGIAGFILSIGMAVDANILIFERLKEELNAGKTLRAAIDAGF
;
A
#
# COMPACT_ATOMS: atom_id res chain seq x y z
N MET A 1 3.84 -10.49 46.54
CA MET A 1 2.67 -10.31 45.62
C MET A 1 3.02 -9.65 44.29
N LYS A 2 3.92 -8.65 44.21
CA LYS A 2 4.25 -7.95 42.95
C LYS A 2 4.77 -8.84 41.79
N HIS A 3 5.57 -9.88 42.08
CA HIS A 3 6.12 -10.77 41.05
C HIS A 3 5.07 -11.69 40.37
N LYS A 4 3.93 -11.96 41.03
CA LYS A 4 2.90 -12.85 40.49
C LYS A 4 2.18 -12.24 39.29
N HIS A 5 2.02 -10.91 39.27
CA HIS A 5 1.39 -10.19 38.16
C HIS A 5 2.26 -10.19 36.89
N TRP A 6 3.59 -10.05 37.04
CA TRP A 6 4.53 -10.12 35.92
C TRP A 6 4.58 -11.51 35.27
N PHE A 7 4.57 -12.57 36.09
CA PHE A 7 4.56 -13.93 35.57
C PHE A 7 3.28 -14.24 34.77
N VAL A 8 2.11 -13.81 35.27
CA VAL A 8 0.83 -13.96 34.57
C VAL A 8 0.81 -13.15 33.27
N ALA A 9 1.37 -11.93 33.27
CA ALA A 9 1.47 -11.11 32.07
C ALA A 9 2.35 -11.76 30.98
N ILE A 10 3.49 -12.34 31.35
CA ILE A 10 4.36 -13.06 30.41
C ILE A 10 3.64 -14.28 29.82
N LEU A 11 2.96 -15.07 30.66
CA LEU A 11 2.20 -16.23 30.16
C LEU A 11 1.07 -15.82 29.21
N ALA A 12 0.36 -14.73 29.51
CA ALA A 12 -0.65 -14.18 28.63
C ALA A 12 -0.06 -13.71 27.28
N LEU A 13 1.11 -13.05 27.31
CA LEU A 13 1.81 -12.62 26.10
C LEU A 13 2.27 -13.81 25.25
N VAL A 14 2.81 -14.85 25.87
CA VAL A 14 3.21 -16.10 25.20
C VAL A 14 1.98 -16.77 24.55
N ALA A 15 0.88 -16.90 25.29
CA ALA A 15 -0.35 -17.48 24.75
C ALA A 15 -0.92 -16.67 23.57
N ALA A 16 -0.96 -15.33 23.69
CA ALA A 16 -1.37 -14.45 22.62
C ALA A 16 -0.45 -14.55 21.38
N SER A 17 0.86 -14.65 21.60
CA SER A 17 1.84 -14.80 20.52
C SER A 17 1.69 -16.14 19.80
N ILE A 18 1.47 -17.24 20.54
CA ILE A 18 1.18 -18.56 19.96
C ILE A 18 -0.11 -18.51 19.15
N TRP A 19 -1.17 -17.90 19.68
CA TRP A 19 -2.44 -17.73 18.98
C TRP A 19 -2.27 -16.99 17.65
N VAL A 20 -1.58 -15.84 17.66
CA VAL A 20 -1.27 -15.06 16.46
C VAL A 20 -0.48 -15.88 15.44
N VAL A 21 0.51 -16.63 15.91
CA VAL A 21 1.36 -17.47 15.04
C VAL A 21 0.57 -18.64 14.46
N ALA A 22 -0.44 -19.18 15.15
CA ALA A 22 -1.28 -20.25 14.63
C ALA A 22 -2.32 -19.73 13.60
N GLU A 23 -2.95 -18.59 13.88
CA GLU A 23 -4.14 -18.15 13.15
C GLU A 23 -3.83 -17.31 11.91
N LYS A 24 -2.78 -16.47 11.95
CA LYS A 24 -2.47 -15.53 10.87
C LYS A 24 -1.45 -16.10 9.89
N PRO A 25 -1.70 -16.07 8.57
CA PRO A 25 -0.67 -16.39 7.58
C PRO A 25 0.42 -15.31 7.59
N ILE A 26 1.65 -15.70 7.24
CA ILE A 26 2.74 -14.75 7.03
C ILE A 26 2.68 -14.22 5.59
N LYS A 27 2.81 -12.90 5.41
CA LYS A 27 2.95 -12.32 4.07
C LYS A 27 4.31 -12.71 3.51
N GLN A 28 4.36 -13.21 2.29
CA GLN A 28 5.57 -13.69 1.63
C GLN A 28 5.89 -12.78 0.45
N GLY A 29 7.17 -12.46 0.27
CA GLY A 29 7.63 -11.64 -0.84
C GLY A 29 7.67 -12.42 -2.16
N LEU A 30 7.94 -11.69 -3.24
CA LEU A 30 8.03 -12.23 -4.61
C LEU A 30 9.00 -13.41 -4.71
N ASP A 31 10.11 -13.37 -3.96
CA ASP A 31 11.13 -14.43 -3.97
C ASP A 31 10.64 -15.77 -3.43
N LEU A 32 9.68 -15.75 -2.50
CA LEU A 32 9.20 -16.96 -1.79
C LEU A 32 7.92 -17.51 -2.41
N LYS A 33 6.98 -16.64 -2.79
CA LYS A 33 5.65 -17.03 -3.28
C LYS A 33 5.49 -16.89 -4.79
N GLY A 34 6.37 -16.14 -5.44
CA GLY A 34 6.18 -15.71 -6.82
C GLY A 34 5.10 -14.63 -6.94
N GLY A 35 4.75 -14.30 -8.17
CA GLY A 35 3.84 -13.21 -8.47
C GLY A 35 3.66 -13.00 -9.96
N MET A 36 3.38 -11.75 -10.33
CA MET A 36 3.15 -11.35 -11.71
C MET A 36 4.11 -10.23 -12.09
N ARG A 37 4.67 -10.29 -13.30
CA ARG A 37 5.40 -9.20 -13.93
C ARG A 37 4.58 -8.66 -15.09
N VAL A 38 4.45 -7.35 -15.13
CA VAL A 38 3.75 -6.59 -16.16
C VAL A 38 4.72 -5.60 -16.76
N ILE A 39 4.83 -5.61 -18.08
CA ILE A 39 5.60 -4.62 -18.84
C ILE A 39 4.62 -3.67 -19.47
N LEU A 40 4.64 -2.42 -19.00
CA LEU A 40 3.86 -1.32 -19.52
C LEU A 40 4.74 -0.51 -20.49
N ARG A 41 4.24 -0.22 -21.70
CA ARG A 41 4.87 0.71 -22.63
C ARG A 41 4.14 2.05 -22.58
N ALA A 42 4.89 3.14 -22.46
CA ALA A 42 4.39 4.49 -22.55
C ALA A 42 4.20 4.92 -24.00
N ASN A 43 2.99 5.39 -24.33
CA ASN A 43 2.59 5.83 -25.65
C ASN A 43 2.30 7.34 -25.64
N PRO A 44 3.32 8.20 -25.75
CA PRO A 44 3.14 9.65 -25.83
C PRO A 44 2.25 10.05 -27.03
N PRO A 45 1.31 11.00 -26.85
CA PRO A 45 0.52 11.54 -27.96
C PRO A 45 1.40 12.08 -29.09
N GLU A 46 0.90 12.03 -30.33
CA GLU A 46 1.65 12.49 -31.52
C GLU A 46 2.26 13.88 -31.30
N GLY A 47 3.56 14.01 -31.55
CA GLY A 47 4.32 15.26 -31.38
C GLY A 47 5.01 15.43 -30.02
N THR A 48 4.71 14.59 -29.03
CA THR A 48 5.45 14.58 -27.75
C THR A 48 6.58 13.54 -27.77
N LYS A 49 7.79 13.97 -27.42
CA LYS A 49 8.94 13.05 -27.34
C LYS A 49 8.97 12.39 -25.97
N MET A 50 9.18 11.09 -25.94
CA MET A 50 9.43 10.38 -24.69
C MET A 50 10.75 10.86 -24.08
N THR A 51 10.69 11.33 -22.83
CA THR A 51 11.88 11.77 -22.08
C THR A 51 12.05 10.91 -20.82
N PRO A 52 13.28 10.74 -20.30
CA PRO A 52 13.49 10.02 -19.04
C PRO A 52 12.73 10.65 -17.86
N GLY A 53 12.54 11.98 -17.85
CA GLY A 53 11.72 12.68 -16.86
C GLY A 53 10.26 12.24 -16.92
N LEU A 54 9.67 12.28 -18.11
CA LEU A 54 8.28 11.86 -18.33
C LEU A 54 8.06 10.37 -17.97
N LEU A 55 9.02 9.50 -18.30
CA LEU A 55 8.98 8.08 -17.91
C LEU A 55 9.02 7.91 -16.39
N ASN A 56 9.87 8.68 -15.70
CA ASN A 56 9.98 8.64 -14.25
C ASN A 56 8.71 9.17 -13.57
N ASP A 57 8.09 10.21 -14.10
CA ASP A 57 6.83 10.74 -13.59
C ASP A 57 5.71 9.71 -13.72
N ALA A 58 5.62 9.04 -14.88
CA ALA A 58 4.69 7.93 -15.08
C ALA A 58 4.98 6.76 -14.13
N LYS A 59 6.25 6.39 -13.94
CA LYS A 59 6.69 5.37 -12.98
C LYS A 59 6.26 5.73 -11.56
N ASN A 60 6.39 6.99 -11.15
CA ASN A 60 5.99 7.45 -9.82
C ASN A 60 4.47 7.37 -9.62
N VAL A 61 3.68 7.68 -10.63
CA VAL A 61 2.21 7.50 -10.60
C VAL A 61 1.86 6.01 -10.48
N VAL A 62 2.48 5.16 -11.31
CA VAL A 62 2.28 3.70 -11.25
C VAL A 62 2.66 3.15 -9.89
N GLN A 63 3.81 3.55 -9.33
CA GLN A 63 4.23 3.17 -7.97
C GLN A 63 3.16 3.53 -6.93
N ARG A 64 2.67 4.78 -6.92
CA ARG A 64 1.61 5.19 -5.97
C ARG A 64 0.32 4.38 -6.13
N ARG A 65 -0.08 4.05 -7.35
CA ARG A 65 -1.27 3.22 -7.61
C ARG A 65 -1.08 1.81 -7.11
N VAL A 66 0.08 1.24 -7.37
CA VAL A 66 0.41 -0.10 -6.90
C VAL A 66 0.45 -0.13 -5.36
N ASP A 67 1.08 0.84 -4.73
CA ASP A 67 1.11 0.96 -3.26
C ASP A 67 -0.30 1.07 -2.67
N ALA A 68 -1.20 1.80 -3.35
CA ALA A 68 -2.59 1.96 -2.95
C ALA A 68 -3.42 0.67 -3.07
N THR A 69 -2.99 -0.32 -3.86
CA THR A 69 -3.66 -1.63 -3.91
C THR A 69 -3.39 -2.48 -2.66
N GLY A 70 -2.47 -2.06 -1.79
CA GLY A 70 -2.11 -2.80 -0.57
C GLY A 70 -1.25 -4.05 -0.82
N VAL A 71 -0.79 -4.23 -2.06
CA VAL A 71 0.20 -5.25 -2.43
C VAL A 71 1.50 -4.93 -1.69
N ALA A 72 2.07 -5.95 -1.06
CA ALA A 72 3.28 -5.85 -0.28
C ALA A 72 4.52 -5.83 -1.18
N GLU A 73 5.45 -4.89 -0.98
CA GLU A 73 6.74 -4.83 -1.70
C GLU A 73 6.64 -4.96 -3.24
N PRO A 74 5.80 -4.16 -3.90
CA PRO A 74 5.80 -4.11 -5.35
C PRO A 74 7.13 -3.55 -5.87
N LEU A 75 7.61 -4.09 -6.98
CA LEU A 75 8.78 -3.56 -7.68
C LEU A 75 8.33 -2.80 -8.92
N VAL A 76 8.50 -1.47 -8.92
CA VAL A 76 8.27 -0.65 -10.11
C VAL A 76 9.59 -0.05 -10.58
N GLN A 77 9.98 -0.38 -11.81
CA GLN A 77 11.23 0.07 -12.41
C GLN A 77 11.00 0.53 -13.85
N THR A 78 11.78 1.50 -14.31
CA THR A 78 11.84 1.85 -15.73
C THR A 78 12.77 0.88 -16.46
N LYS A 79 12.42 0.51 -17.69
CA LYS A 79 13.23 -0.32 -18.57
C LYS A 79 13.35 0.35 -19.94
N GLY A 80 14.58 0.51 -20.43
CA GLY A 80 14.82 1.19 -21.70
C GLY A 80 14.38 2.66 -21.68
N SER A 81 13.83 3.15 -22.79
CA SER A 81 13.42 4.54 -22.98
C SER A 81 11.93 4.80 -22.79
N ASP A 82 11.10 3.75 -22.78
CA ASP A 82 9.65 3.83 -22.91
C ASP A 82 8.88 2.77 -22.09
N GLN A 83 9.57 1.88 -21.37
CA GLN A 83 8.90 0.80 -20.61
C GLN A 83 8.96 1.02 -19.10
N ILE A 84 7.91 0.57 -18.41
CA ILE A 84 7.82 0.45 -16.96
C ILE A 84 7.52 -1.01 -16.65
N VAL A 85 8.38 -1.64 -15.86
CA VAL A 85 8.23 -3.00 -15.36
C VAL A 85 7.63 -2.91 -13.96
N VAL A 86 6.50 -3.58 -13.77
CA VAL A 86 5.79 -3.69 -12.50
C VAL A 86 5.79 -5.16 -12.09
N GLU A 87 6.31 -5.47 -10.90
CA GLU A 87 6.25 -6.81 -10.31
C GLU A 87 5.42 -6.77 -9.04
N LEU A 88 4.43 -7.66 -8.98
CA LEU A 88 3.43 -7.70 -7.93
C LEU A 88 3.43 -9.09 -7.31
N PRO A 89 3.83 -9.24 -6.04
CA PRO A 89 3.70 -10.50 -5.35
C PRO A 89 2.24 -10.78 -5.00
N ASP A 90 1.90 -12.06 -4.93
CA ASP A 90 0.66 -12.55 -4.31
C ASP A 90 -0.65 -12.02 -4.91
N ILE A 91 -0.72 -11.80 -6.23
CA ILE A 91 -1.99 -11.49 -6.90
C ILE A 91 -2.71 -12.80 -7.29
N PRO A 92 -3.92 -13.05 -6.74
CA PRO A 92 -4.76 -14.18 -7.15
C PRO A 92 -5.04 -14.14 -8.66
N LYS A 93 -5.01 -15.30 -9.33
CA LYS A 93 -5.15 -15.36 -10.80
C LYS A 93 -6.47 -14.75 -11.31
N ASP A 94 -7.52 -14.86 -10.51
CA ASP A 94 -8.86 -14.33 -10.72
C ASP A 94 -8.96 -12.79 -10.61
N GLN A 95 -8.03 -12.16 -9.88
CA GLN A 95 -8.02 -10.70 -9.67
C GLN A 95 -6.99 -9.97 -10.55
N LYS A 96 -6.26 -10.69 -11.39
CA LYS A 96 -5.20 -10.13 -12.24
C LYS A 96 -5.74 -9.09 -13.21
N ASP A 97 -6.79 -9.42 -13.95
CA ASP A 97 -7.29 -8.54 -15.00
C ASP A 97 -7.87 -7.24 -14.42
N GLU A 98 -8.49 -7.31 -13.24
CA GLU A 98 -9.00 -6.14 -12.54
C GLU A 98 -7.86 -5.25 -12.03
N ALA A 99 -6.84 -5.84 -11.40
CA ALA A 99 -5.65 -5.11 -10.98
C ALA A 99 -4.93 -4.44 -12.17
N LEU A 100 -4.84 -5.14 -13.31
CA LEU A 100 -4.22 -4.64 -14.54
C LEU A 100 -4.98 -3.45 -15.13
N LYS A 101 -6.32 -3.51 -15.15
CA LYS A 101 -7.16 -2.39 -15.61
C LYS A 101 -6.87 -1.11 -14.82
N ARG A 102 -6.76 -1.22 -13.49
CA ARG A 102 -6.45 -0.08 -12.61
C ARG A 102 -5.11 0.60 -12.95
N PHE A 103 -4.15 -0.13 -13.53
CA PHE A 103 -2.86 0.44 -13.96
C PHE A 103 -2.92 1.12 -15.32
N GLN A 104 -3.87 0.74 -16.19
CA GLN A 104 -4.05 1.33 -17.51
C GLN A 104 -4.87 2.62 -17.48
N THR A 105 -5.86 2.73 -16.58
CA THR A 105 -6.73 3.89 -16.42
C THR A 105 -5.90 5.17 -16.24
N GLU A 106 -6.09 6.21 -17.04
CA GLU A 106 -5.28 7.43 -16.92
C GLU A 106 -5.61 8.21 -15.65
N ALA A 107 -6.82 8.06 -15.13
CA ALA A 107 -7.36 8.74 -13.96
C ALA A 107 -7.34 10.28 -14.08
N MET A 108 -7.63 10.79 -15.28
CA MET A 108 -7.76 12.21 -15.58
C MET A 108 -9.07 12.77 -15.03
N LEU A 109 -9.04 13.22 -13.78
CA LEU A 109 -10.16 13.94 -13.17
C LEU A 109 -10.30 15.35 -13.76
N ARG A 110 -11.50 15.68 -14.26
CA ARG A 110 -11.86 17.01 -14.77
C ARG A 110 -13.23 17.45 -14.27
N PHE A 111 -13.29 18.67 -13.75
CA PHE A 111 -14.54 19.37 -13.48
C PHE A 111 -14.79 20.29 -14.66
N VAL A 112 -15.90 20.10 -15.36
CA VAL A 112 -16.17 20.78 -16.63
C VAL A 112 -17.52 21.48 -16.57
N LYS A 113 -17.55 22.75 -16.96
CA LYS A 113 -18.79 23.46 -17.21
C LYS A 113 -19.47 22.85 -18.44
N ILE A 114 -20.68 22.33 -18.26
CA ILE A 114 -21.45 21.77 -19.36
C ILE A 114 -21.89 22.92 -20.29
N PRO A 115 -21.55 22.87 -21.60
CA PRO A 115 -22.04 23.84 -22.57
C PRO A 115 -23.56 23.98 -22.56
N ASP A 116 -24.10 25.20 -22.64
CA ASP A 116 -25.54 25.46 -22.55
C ASP A 116 -26.36 24.79 -23.66
N LYS A 117 -25.73 24.35 -24.76
CA LYS A 117 -26.39 23.60 -25.84
C LYS A 117 -26.67 22.13 -25.49
N TYR A 118 -26.07 21.61 -24.43
CA TYR A 118 -26.32 20.26 -23.94
C TYR A 118 -27.33 20.25 -22.80
N GLN A 119 -28.18 19.24 -22.78
CA GLN A 119 -29.11 18.93 -21.71
C GLN A 119 -28.59 17.71 -20.97
N VAL A 120 -28.51 17.82 -19.64
CA VAL A 120 -28.17 16.71 -18.76
C VAL A 120 -29.39 15.81 -18.63
N VAL A 121 -29.20 14.53 -18.91
CA VAL A 121 -30.17 13.48 -18.61
C VAL A 121 -29.67 12.75 -17.38
N HIS A 122 -30.43 12.89 -16.29
CA HIS A 122 -30.10 12.23 -15.03
C HIS A 122 -30.29 10.72 -15.17
N GLY A 123 -29.24 9.98 -14.85
CA GLY A 123 -29.14 8.53 -14.95
C GLY A 123 -27.86 8.06 -14.27
N GLU A 124 -27.65 6.75 -14.23
CA GLU A 124 -26.45 6.14 -13.69
C GLU A 124 -25.85 5.18 -14.74
N PRO A 125 -24.84 5.63 -15.53
CA PRO A 125 -24.22 6.96 -15.53
C PRO A 125 -25.09 8.05 -16.17
N PRO A 126 -24.83 9.35 -15.86
CA PRO A 126 -25.56 10.46 -16.48
C PRO A 126 -25.14 10.63 -17.95
N THR A 127 -26.09 10.99 -18.81
CA THR A 127 -25.86 11.18 -20.25
C THR A 127 -26.21 12.60 -20.70
N PHE A 128 -25.82 12.94 -21.93
CA PHE A 128 -25.98 14.29 -22.47
C PHE A 128 -26.72 14.25 -23.80
N LEU A 129 -27.73 15.11 -23.95
CA LEU A 129 -28.43 15.32 -25.22
C LEU A 129 -28.09 16.68 -25.80
N ASP A 130 -27.91 16.77 -27.11
CA ASP A 130 -27.92 18.05 -27.81
C ASP A 130 -29.35 18.61 -27.83
N LYS A 131 -29.55 19.82 -27.31
CA LYS A 131 -30.88 20.43 -27.17
C LYS A 131 -31.60 20.64 -28.50
N VAL A 132 -30.86 20.83 -29.58
CA VAL A 132 -31.43 21.10 -30.92
C VAL A 132 -31.77 19.78 -31.61
N THR A 133 -30.83 18.85 -31.64
CA THR A 133 -31.02 17.59 -32.39
C THR A 133 -31.74 16.51 -31.58
N GLN A 134 -31.84 16.68 -30.26
CA GLN A 134 -32.37 15.70 -29.31
C GLN A 134 -31.64 14.34 -29.38
N LYS A 135 -30.42 14.33 -29.91
CA LYS A 135 -29.57 13.13 -29.98
C LYS A 135 -28.60 13.10 -28.82
N GLU A 136 -28.29 11.88 -28.40
CA GLU A 136 -27.25 11.62 -27.42
C GLU A 136 -25.88 12.02 -27.96
N VAL A 137 -25.09 12.64 -27.07
CA VAL A 137 -23.77 13.19 -27.35
C VAL A 137 -22.79 12.48 -26.45
N ASP A 138 -21.68 12.07 -27.03
CA ASP A 138 -20.58 11.44 -26.31
C ASP A 138 -20.04 12.38 -25.22
N ALA A 139 -19.81 11.84 -24.03
CA ALA A 139 -19.29 12.59 -22.90
C ALA A 139 -17.92 13.23 -23.20
N ALA A 140 -17.06 12.57 -23.99
CA ALA A 140 -15.77 13.12 -24.41
C ALA A 140 -15.94 14.37 -25.27
N GLN A 141 -17.01 14.44 -26.08
CA GLN A 141 -17.33 15.66 -26.83
C GLN A 141 -17.75 16.79 -25.88
N VAL A 142 -18.58 16.49 -24.87
CA VAL A 142 -19.00 17.47 -23.86
C VAL A 142 -17.79 18.01 -23.09
N VAL A 143 -16.84 17.14 -22.75
CA VAL A 143 -15.59 17.55 -22.08
C VAL A 143 -14.72 18.43 -22.97
N LYS A 144 -14.58 18.08 -24.26
CA LYS A 144 -13.77 18.82 -25.23
C LYS A 144 -14.31 20.23 -25.50
N GLU A 145 -15.62 20.38 -25.54
CA GLU A 145 -16.27 21.66 -25.82
C GLU A 145 -16.56 22.49 -24.56
N GLY A 146 -16.56 21.85 -23.40
CA GLY A 146 -16.77 22.47 -22.11
C GLY A 146 -15.53 23.23 -21.60
N GLU A 147 -15.78 24.16 -20.69
CA GLU A 147 -14.71 24.89 -20.00
C GLU A 147 -14.24 24.07 -18.80
N VAL A 148 -12.95 23.73 -18.75
CA VAL A 148 -12.34 23.02 -17.61
C VAL A 148 -12.20 23.98 -16.44
N ILE A 149 -12.85 23.67 -15.33
CA ILE A 149 -12.90 24.47 -14.11
C ILE A 149 -11.68 24.16 -13.23
N VAL A 150 -11.51 22.88 -12.90
CA VAL A 150 -10.38 22.33 -12.13
C VAL A 150 -10.11 20.90 -12.60
N THR A 151 -8.89 20.42 -12.37
CA THR A 151 -8.47 19.06 -12.72
C THR A 151 -7.88 18.33 -11.51
N GLY A 152 -7.59 17.04 -11.69
CA GLY A 152 -6.81 16.27 -10.72
C GLY A 152 -5.40 16.83 -10.46
N ALA A 153 -4.84 17.67 -11.34
CA ALA A 153 -3.55 18.30 -11.10
C ALA A 153 -3.57 19.32 -9.95
N GLU A 154 -4.73 19.93 -9.69
CA GLU A 154 -4.93 20.84 -8.55
C GLU A 154 -5.32 20.11 -7.25
N LEU A 155 -5.54 18.79 -7.28
CA LEU A 155 -5.86 18.01 -6.10
C LEU A 155 -4.62 17.86 -5.20
N LEU A 156 -4.78 18.10 -3.89
CA LEU A 156 -3.68 17.86 -2.96
C LEU A 156 -3.46 16.35 -2.79
N PRO A 157 -2.21 15.86 -2.91
CA PRO A 157 -1.91 14.44 -2.73
C PRO A 157 -2.38 13.92 -1.36
N GLY A 158 -3.08 12.79 -1.34
CA GLY A 158 -3.61 12.17 -0.12
C GLY A 158 -4.77 12.93 0.53
N LYS A 159 -5.40 13.87 -0.20
CA LYS A 159 -6.53 14.66 0.28
C LYS A 159 -7.84 14.39 -0.46
N ALA A 160 -7.93 13.30 -1.23
CA ALA A 160 -9.20 12.68 -1.56
C ALA A 160 -9.58 11.64 -0.49
N ARG A 161 -10.85 11.61 -0.08
CA ARG A 161 -11.37 10.66 0.93
C ARG A 161 -12.75 10.14 0.56
N GLY A 162 -12.89 8.81 0.50
CA GLY A 162 -14.19 8.14 0.45
C GLY A 162 -14.82 8.11 1.85
N ASN A 163 -16.04 8.62 1.99
CA ASN A 163 -16.76 8.67 3.26
C ASN A 163 -18.28 8.55 3.04
N ILE A 164 -19.05 8.47 4.13
CA ILE A 164 -20.51 8.56 4.10
C ILE A 164 -20.90 10.01 4.41
N GLY A 165 -21.63 10.64 3.51
CA GLY A 165 -22.18 11.99 3.66
C GLY A 165 -23.29 12.06 4.71
N GLY A 166 -23.69 13.27 5.09
CA GLY A 166 -24.74 13.49 6.11
C GLY A 166 -26.12 12.96 5.73
N ASP A 167 -26.34 12.69 4.45
CA ASP A 167 -27.53 12.07 3.85
C ASP A 167 -27.46 10.54 3.79
N GLY A 168 -26.38 9.93 4.29
CA GLY A 168 -26.16 8.48 4.26
C GLY A 168 -25.64 7.96 2.90
N GLN A 169 -25.38 8.85 1.93
CA GLN A 169 -24.83 8.46 0.63
C GLN A 169 -23.31 8.40 0.67
N SER A 170 -22.69 7.49 -0.08
CA SER A 170 -21.24 7.46 -0.25
C SER A 170 -20.79 8.68 -1.06
N ILE A 171 -19.74 9.34 -0.61
CA ILE A 171 -19.17 10.53 -1.25
C ILE A 171 -17.65 10.43 -1.34
N VAL A 172 -17.07 11.12 -2.32
CA VAL A 172 -15.63 11.38 -2.37
C VAL A 172 -15.38 12.86 -2.14
N GLU A 173 -14.83 13.18 -0.98
CA GLU A 173 -14.39 14.54 -0.63
C GLU A 173 -13.03 14.82 -1.28
N LEU A 174 -12.88 16.00 -1.88
CA LEU A 174 -11.68 16.44 -2.59
C LEU A 174 -11.21 17.78 -2.02
N HIS A 175 -9.98 17.83 -1.51
CA HIS A 175 -9.34 19.10 -1.16
C HIS A 175 -8.30 19.49 -2.19
N PHE A 176 -8.57 20.62 -2.86
CA PHE A 176 -7.65 21.18 -3.84
C PHE A 176 -6.58 22.06 -3.17
N ASN A 177 -5.52 22.35 -3.93
CA ASN A 177 -4.50 23.32 -3.54
C ASN A 177 -5.07 24.76 -3.59
N ALA A 178 -4.26 25.77 -3.25
CA ALA A 178 -4.73 27.16 -3.20
C ALA A 178 -5.29 27.68 -4.55
N ASP A 179 -4.70 27.25 -5.67
CA ASP A 179 -5.14 27.64 -7.01
C ASP A 179 -6.46 26.96 -7.40
N GLY A 180 -6.56 25.64 -7.18
CA GLY A 180 -7.79 24.88 -7.44
C GLY A 180 -8.96 25.35 -6.58
N ARG A 181 -8.75 25.60 -5.28
CA ARG A 181 -9.80 26.14 -4.40
C ARG A 181 -10.31 27.48 -4.88
N LYS A 182 -9.40 28.37 -5.32
CA LYS A 182 -9.77 29.68 -5.86
C LYS A 182 -10.56 29.54 -7.16
N LYS A 183 -10.07 28.76 -8.13
CA LYS A 183 -10.76 28.48 -9.41
C LYS A 183 -12.18 27.95 -9.18
N PHE A 184 -12.31 26.95 -8.31
CA PHE A 184 -13.60 26.32 -8.04
C PHE A 184 -14.56 27.24 -7.26
N ALA A 185 -14.06 27.98 -6.27
CA ALA A 185 -14.85 28.98 -5.56
C ALA A 185 -15.35 30.10 -6.51
N ASP A 186 -14.45 30.65 -7.33
CA ASP A 186 -14.78 31.70 -8.31
C ASP A 186 -15.79 31.21 -9.35
N TYR A 187 -15.73 29.93 -9.74
CA TYR A 187 -16.71 29.32 -10.63
C TYR A 187 -18.08 29.20 -9.96
N THR A 188 -18.16 28.60 -8.77
CA THR A 188 -19.42 28.37 -8.06
C THR A 188 -20.14 29.67 -7.70
N MET A 189 -19.41 30.73 -7.35
CA MET A 189 -19.98 32.06 -7.08
C MET A 189 -20.71 32.66 -8.30
N ARG A 190 -20.23 32.37 -9.53
CA ARG A 190 -20.77 32.93 -10.77
C ARG A 190 -21.81 32.04 -11.45
N ASN A 191 -21.93 30.78 -11.05
CA ASN A 191 -22.70 29.76 -11.76
C ASN A 191 -23.72 29.04 -10.85
N VAL A 192 -24.34 29.76 -9.92
CA VAL A 192 -25.41 29.21 -9.07
C VAL A 192 -26.59 28.74 -9.94
N LYS A 193 -27.20 27.61 -9.57
CA LYS A 193 -28.24 26.87 -10.31
C LYS A 193 -27.81 26.38 -11.71
N LYS A 194 -26.50 26.32 -11.99
CA LYS A 194 -25.97 25.68 -13.20
C LYS A 194 -25.38 24.31 -12.89
N TYR A 195 -25.43 23.42 -13.89
CA TYR A 195 -24.78 22.12 -13.82
C TYR A 195 -23.29 22.25 -14.17
N PHE A 196 -22.47 21.43 -13.52
CA PHE A 196 -21.13 21.11 -14.00
C PHE A 196 -20.97 19.59 -13.95
N GLY A 197 -20.16 19.04 -14.84
CA GLY A 197 -19.87 17.61 -14.87
C GLY A 197 -18.54 17.31 -14.20
N ILE A 198 -18.48 16.18 -13.52
CA ILE A 198 -17.27 15.59 -12.97
C ILE A 198 -16.97 14.36 -13.80
N PHE A 199 -15.84 14.39 -14.50
CA PHE A 199 -15.43 13.38 -15.45
C PHE A 199 -14.13 12.72 -15.00
N LEU A 200 -14.02 11.43 -15.27
CA LEU A 200 -12.80 10.64 -15.13
C LEU A 200 -12.55 9.94 -16.46
N ASP A 201 -11.41 10.21 -17.08
CA ASP A 201 -11.06 9.64 -18.40
C ASP A 201 -12.15 9.87 -19.46
N ASP A 202 -12.72 11.08 -19.48
CA ASP A 202 -13.82 11.51 -20.35
C ASP A 202 -15.19 10.85 -20.10
N GLU A 203 -15.27 9.90 -19.17
CA GLU A 203 -16.54 9.32 -18.72
C GLU A 203 -17.16 10.15 -17.58
N PRO A 204 -18.48 10.39 -17.59
CA PRO A 204 -19.13 11.20 -16.57
C PRO A 204 -19.39 10.36 -15.32
N ILE A 205 -18.78 10.77 -14.19
CA ILE A 205 -19.06 10.16 -12.88
C ILE A 205 -20.34 10.76 -12.30
N SER A 206 -20.45 12.09 -12.34
CA SER A 206 -21.59 12.80 -11.76
C SER A 206 -21.78 14.18 -12.40
N VAL A 207 -23.01 14.67 -12.39
CA VAL A 207 -23.34 16.00 -12.94
C VAL A 207 -24.15 16.80 -11.91
N PRO A 208 -23.48 17.29 -10.84
CA PRO A 208 -24.14 18.07 -9.80
C PRO A 208 -24.59 19.45 -10.28
N ILE A 209 -25.55 20.02 -9.56
CA ILE A 209 -25.96 21.41 -9.67
C ILE A 209 -25.26 22.24 -8.58
N VAL A 210 -24.80 23.45 -8.92
CA VAL A 210 -24.30 24.40 -7.92
C VAL A 210 -25.50 24.98 -7.17
N GLU A 211 -25.83 24.42 -6.01
CA GLU A 211 -26.99 24.87 -5.23
C GLU A 211 -26.78 26.24 -4.60
N GLU A 212 -25.59 26.43 -4.03
CA GLU A 212 -25.07 27.62 -3.36
C GLU A 212 -23.58 27.83 -3.71
N PRO A 213 -23.05 29.05 -3.58
CA PRO A 213 -21.61 29.29 -3.72
C PRO A 213 -20.80 28.44 -2.73
N ILE A 214 -19.61 27.98 -3.12
CA ILE A 214 -18.71 27.18 -2.28
C ILE A 214 -17.41 27.95 -2.03
N PRO A 215 -17.37 28.89 -1.05
CA PRO A 215 -16.19 29.72 -0.82
C PRO A 215 -14.97 28.94 -0.31
N SER A 216 -15.18 27.75 0.29
CA SER A 216 -14.07 26.88 0.70
C SER A 216 -13.27 26.37 -0.50
N GLY A 217 -13.94 26.23 -1.66
CA GLY A 217 -13.35 25.67 -2.87
C GLY A 217 -13.10 24.16 -2.80
N ASP A 218 -13.65 23.44 -1.81
CA ASP A 218 -13.57 21.99 -1.72
C ASP A 218 -14.61 21.32 -2.62
N GLY A 219 -14.25 20.20 -3.24
CA GLY A 219 -15.12 19.43 -4.14
C GLY A 219 -15.72 18.22 -3.44
N VAL A 220 -16.93 17.82 -3.85
CA VAL A 220 -17.54 16.55 -3.44
C VAL A 220 -18.07 15.86 -4.68
N ILE A 221 -17.62 14.62 -4.91
CA ILE A 221 -18.20 13.73 -5.92
C ILE A 221 -19.27 12.90 -5.22
N ARG A 222 -20.49 12.92 -5.77
CA ARG A 222 -21.61 12.08 -5.32
C ARG A 222 -21.97 11.10 -6.43
N GLY A 223 -22.39 9.90 -6.08
CA GLY A 223 -22.86 8.91 -7.04
C GLY A 223 -23.36 7.66 -6.32
N SER A 224 -23.77 6.66 -7.09
CA SER A 224 -24.27 5.37 -6.59
C SER A 224 -23.18 4.36 -6.28
N PHE A 225 -22.03 4.83 -5.85
CA PHE A 225 -20.96 3.95 -5.40
C PHE A 225 -21.17 3.52 -3.94
N SER A 226 -20.76 2.29 -3.64
CA SER A 226 -20.55 1.80 -2.28
C SER A 226 -19.43 2.57 -1.57
N LEU A 227 -19.33 2.44 -0.24
CA LEU A 227 -18.24 3.03 0.53
C LEU A 227 -16.87 2.52 0.05
N GLU A 228 -16.79 1.24 -0.32
CA GLU A 228 -15.57 0.62 -0.85
C GLU A 228 -15.18 1.22 -2.20
N GLU A 229 -16.12 1.36 -3.14
CA GLU A 229 -15.88 2.02 -4.43
C GLU A 229 -15.49 3.50 -4.26
N ALA A 230 -16.08 4.21 -3.30
CA ALA A 230 -15.70 5.59 -2.98
C ALA A 230 -14.26 5.68 -2.45
N GLN A 231 -13.84 4.73 -1.62
CA GLN A 231 -12.47 4.65 -1.12
C GLN A 231 -11.48 4.31 -2.25
N ASP A 232 -11.84 3.36 -3.12
CA ASP A 232 -11.04 2.99 -4.30
C ASP A 232 -10.88 4.17 -5.27
N LEU A 233 -11.95 4.92 -5.54
CA LEU A 233 -11.88 6.14 -6.34
C LEU A 233 -10.99 7.20 -5.69
N ALA A 234 -11.13 7.41 -4.38
CA ALA A 234 -10.28 8.35 -3.65
C ALA A 234 -8.79 7.96 -3.73
N ASN A 235 -8.49 6.67 -3.58
CA ASN A 235 -7.14 6.13 -3.69
C ASN A 235 -6.56 6.33 -5.10
N LEU A 236 -7.36 6.08 -6.14
CA LEU A 236 -7.00 6.31 -7.53
C LEU A 236 -6.68 7.79 -7.79
N LEU A 237 -7.54 8.71 -7.32
CA LEU A 237 -7.37 10.15 -7.47
C LEU A 237 -6.13 10.66 -6.72
N ASN A 238 -5.86 10.12 -5.53
CA ASN A 238 -4.67 10.46 -4.73
C ASN A 238 -3.35 10.02 -5.42
N ALA A 239 -3.39 8.96 -6.22
CA ALA A 239 -2.22 8.52 -6.98
C ALA A 239 -1.88 9.46 -8.15
N GLY A 240 -2.88 10.20 -8.64
CA GLY A 240 -2.79 11.20 -9.69
C GLY A 240 -2.99 10.65 -11.11
N ALA A 241 -3.14 11.59 -12.05
CA ALA A 241 -3.26 11.27 -13.47
C ALA A 241 -1.93 10.78 -14.06
N LEU A 242 -2.00 9.86 -15.02
CA LEU A 242 -0.83 9.45 -15.80
C LEU A 242 -0.42 10.61 -16.74
N PRO A 243 0.86 11.00 -16.78
CA PRO A 243 1.32 12.04 -17.68
C PRO A 243 1.47 11.55 -19.13
N VAL A 244 1.44 10.22 -19.33
CA VAL A 244 1.50 9.56 -20.63
C VAL A 244 0.66 8.27 -20.58
N PRO A 245 -0.15 7.98 -21.61
CA PRO A 245 -0.90 6.73 -21.69
C PRO A 245 0.02 5.50 -21.61
N LEU A 246 -0.41 4.46 -20.91
CA LEU A 246 0.32 3.20 -20.77
C LEU A 246 -0.46 2.04 -21.40
N THR A 247 0.21 1.24 -22.23
CA THR A 247 -0.35 -0.03 -22.75
C THR A 247 0.39 -1.22 -22.17
N ILE A 248 -0.30 -2.31 -21.90
CA ILE A 248 0.34 -3.57 -21.50
C ILE A 248 0.99 -4.19 -22.75
N GLU A 249 2.30 -4.29 -22.75
CA GLU A 249 3.06 -4.96 -23.81
C GLU A 249 3.20 -6.45 -23.52
N GLN A 250 3.43 -6.82 -22.25
CA GLN A 250 3.60 -8.20 -21.84
C GLN A 250 3.17 -8.41 -20.38
N THR A 251 2.41 -9.48 -20.15
CA THR A 251 2.15 -10.00 -18.80
C THR A 251 2.78 -11.38 -18.70
N SER A 252 3.47 -11.66 -17.59
CA SER A 252 4.08 -12.97 -17.36
C SER A 252 4.01 -13.34 -15.89
N ASP A 253 3.74 -14.61 -15.62
CA ASP A 253 3.82 -15.14 -14.27
C ASP A 253 5.30 -15.29 -13.88
N VAL A 254 5.66 -14.71 -12.74
CA VAL A 254 6.98 -14.90 -12.17
C VAL A 254 6.84 -15.97 -11.11
N GLY A 255 7.40 -17.15 -11.38
CA GLY A 255 7.58 -18.14 -10.33
C GLY A 255 8.47 -17.57 -9.22
N PRO A 256 8.40 -18.12 -7.98
CA PRO A 256 9.37 -17.79 -6.94
C PRO A 256 10.79 -17.80 -7.54
N THR A 257 11.55 -16.71 -7.37
CA THR A 257 12.94 -16.63 -7.86
C THR A 257 13.78 -17.76 -7.27
N LEU A 258 13.41 -18.21 -6.08
CA LEU A 258 13.95 -19.34 -5.38
C LEU A 258 12.94 -20.49 -5.41
N GLY A 259 13.32 -21.60 -6.02
CA GLY A 259 12.51 -22.82 -5.97
C GLY A 259 12.21 -23.23 -4.52
N LYS A 260 11.10 -23.96 -4.31
CA LYS A 260 10.68 -24.49 -2.99
C LYS A 260 11.83 -25.18 -2.23
N GLU A 261 12.78 -25.76 -2.94
CA GLU A 261 13.99 -26.37 -2.38
C GLU A 261 14.91 -25.37 -1.67
N SER A 262 15.13 -24.17 -2.22
CA SER A 262 15.98 -23.15 -1.61
C SER A 262 15.37 -22.58 -0.34
N VAL A 263 14.04 -22.42 -0.31
CA VAL A 263 13.31 -22.00 0.88
C VAL A 263 13.43 -23.06 1.98
N ASN A 264 13.20 -24.33 1.63
CA ASN A 264 13.35 -25.44 2.57
C ASN A 264 14.79 -25.57 3.08
N ALA A 265 15.79 -25.41 2.21
CA ALA A 265 17.20 -25.44 2.59
C ALA A 265 17.55 -24.30 3.55
N SER A 266 17.01 -23.09 3.34
CA SER A 266 17.22 -21.94 4.23
C SER A 266 16.59 -22.16 5.61
N PHE A 267 15.37 -22.71 5.65
CA PHE A 267 14.72 -23.11 6.90
C PHE A 267 15.51 -24.20 7.64
N LEU A 268 15.99 -25.21 6.91
CA LEU A 268 16.77 -26.30 7.48
C LEU A 268 18.12 -25.79 8.01
N ALA A 269 18.83 -24.95 7.26
CA ALA A 269 20.09 -24.34 7.68
C ALA A 269 19.88 -23.46 8.93
N GLY A 270 18.81 -22.66 8.96
CA GLY A 270 18.43 -21.88 10.12
C GLY A 270 18.15 -22.75 11.35
N ALA A 271 17.38 -23.83 11.19
CA ALA A 271 17.05 -24.77 12.27
C ALA A 271 18.29 -25.50 12.81
N ILE A 272 19.19 -25.94 11.93
CA ILE A 272 20.47 -26.56 12.31
C ILE A 272 21.33 -25.56 13.06
N GLY A 273 21.47 -24.32 12.55
CA GLY A 273 22.23 -23.26 13.22
C GLY A 273 21.71 -22.95 14.62
N LEU A 274 20.39 -22.78 14.76
CA LEU A 274 19.73 -22.59 16.05
C LEU A 274 19.96 -23.76 17.00
N GLY A 275 19.86 -25.00 16.48
CA GLY A 275 20.11 -26.22 17.24
C GLY A 275 21.55 -26.30 17.76
N LEU A 276 22.54 -25.96 16.92
CA LEU A 276 23.95 -25.93 17.31
C LEU A 276 24.24 -24.88 18.38
N VAL A 277 23.67 -23.68 18.25
CA VAL A 277 23.80 -22.62 19.26
C VAL A 277 23.16 -23.05 20.58
N ALA A 278 21.95 -23.61 20.54
CA ALA A 278 21.27 -24.11 21.74
C ALA A 278 22.07 -25.25 22.41
N LEU A 279 22.63 -26.17 21.61
CA LEU A 279 23.47 -27.26 22.09
C LEU A 279 24.74 -26.72 22.76
N TYR A 280 25.42 -25.76 22.14
CA TYR A 280 26.59 -25.11 22.72
C TYR A 280 26.26 -24.45 24.07
N MET A 281 25.16 -23.70 24.13
CA MET A 281 24.72 -23.05 25.37
C MET A 281 24.44 -24.07 26.48
N LEU A 282 23.78 -25.17 26.17
CA LEU A 282 23.49 -26.24 27.13
C LEU A 282 24.76 -26.95 27.62
N LEU A 283 25.69 -27.27 26.73
CA LEU A 283 26.90 -28.01 27.09
C LEU A 283 27.89 -27.14 27.89
N TYR A 284 28.11 -25.90 27.46
CA TYR A 284 29.10 -25.01 28.07
C TYR A 284 28.57 -24.32 29.33
N TYR A 285 27.36 -23.76 29.27
CA TYR A 285 26.77 -22.97 30.36
C TYR A 285 25.79 -23.75 31.24
N ARG A 286 25.46 -25.01 30.92
CA ARG A 286 24.57 -25.88 31.72
C ARG A 286 23.21 -25.22 32.02
N LEU A 287 22.92 -24.95 33.29
CA LEU A 287 21.63 -24.45 33.76
C LEU A 287 21.35 -23.00 33.32
N PRO A 288 22.28 -22.03 33.45
CA PRO A 288 22.19 -20.75 32.75
C PRO A 288 21.99 -20.88 31.24
N GLY A 289 22.67 -21.85 30.61
CA GLY A 289 22.49 -22.17 29.19
C GLY A 289 21.06 -22.54 28.83
N LEU A 290 20.41 -23.38 29.64
CA LEU A 290 19.00 -23.74 29.45
C LEU A 290 18.08 -22.51 29.54
N VAL A 291 18.34 -21.60 30.48
CA VAL A 291 17.57 -20.36 30.62
C VAL A 291 17.71 -19.49 29.36
N ALA A 292 18.91 -19.38 28.80
CA ALA A 292 19.14 -18.65 27.55
C ALA A 292 18.42 -19.29 26.35
N VAL A 293 18.40 -20.63 26.25
CA VAL A 293 17.64 -21.32 25.19
C VAL A 293 16.14 -21.07 25.30
N ILE A 294 15.58 -21.06 26.52
CA ILE A 294 14.18 -20.71 26.75
C ILE A 294 13.90 -19.25 26.36
N ALA A 295 14.79 -18.33 26.75
CA ALA A 295 14.69 -16.92 26.37
C ALA A 295 14.75 -16.71 24.85
N LEU A 296 15.62 -17.46 24.16
CA LEU A 296 15.72 -17.47 22.71
C LEU A 296 14.43 -17.97 22.04
N GLY A 297 13.80 -18.98 22.63
CA GLY A 297 12.49 -19.47 22.21
C GLY A 297 11.41 -18.40 22.31
N PHE A 298 11.36 -17.65 23.43
CA PHE A 298 10.45 -16.51 23.57
C PHE A 298 10.75 -15.40 22.58
N TYR A 299 12.02 -15.03 22.38
CA TYR A 299 12.43 -14.03 21.40
C TYR A 299 11.98 -14.40 19.99
N THR A 300 12.20 -15.66 19.58
CA THR A 300 11.80 -16.21 18.28
C THR A 300 10.27 -16.16 18.12
N LEU A 301 9.53 -16.61 19.13
CA LEU A 301 8.06 -16.61 19.13
C LEU A 301 7.50 -15.19 19.01
N PHE A 302 8.01 -14.25 19.82
CA PHE A 302 7.53 -12.87 19.83
C PHE A 302 7.85 -12.15 18.52
N THR A 303 9.04 -12.37 17.96
CA THR A 303 9.42 -11.78 16.67
C THR A 303 8.55 -12.31 15.54
N LEU A 304 8.27 -13.63 15.51
CA LEU A 304 7.35 -14.21 14.53
C LEU A 304 5.90 -13.73 14.70
N ALA A 305 5.43 -13.57 15.93
CA ALA A 305 4.11 -13.00 16.19
C ALA A 305 4.04 -11.54 15.71
N LEU A 306 5.10 -10.77 15.94
CA LEU A 306 5.20 -9.38 15.48
C LEU A 306 5.15 -9.29 13.95
N PHE A 307 5.86 -10.16 13.23
CA PHE A 307 5.81 -10.22 11.76
C PHE A 307 4.44 -10.61 11.20
N LYS A 308 3.58 -11.23 12.01
CA LYS A 308 2.20 -11.58 11.62
C LYS A 308 1.17 -10.51 12.02
N ILE A 309 1.46 -9.69 13.02
CA ILE A 309 0.59 -8.58 13.46
C ILE A 309 0.86 -7.35 12.61
N ILE A 310 2.14 -6.97 12.50
CA ILE A 310 2.58 -5.92 11.61
C ILE A 310 2.67 -6.55 10.21
N PRO A 311 2.14 -5.91 9.14
CA PRO A 311 2.14 -6.47 7.79
C PRO A 311 3.55 -6.47 7.16
N VAL A 312 4.52 -7.08 7.84
CA VAL A 312 5.89 -7.26 7.36
C VAL A 312 5.91 -8.43 6.38
N THR A 313 6.55 -8.20 5.24
CA THR A 313 6.72 -9.21 4.20
C THR A 313 7.96 -10.03 4.48
N LEU A 314 7.83 -11.34 4.53
CA LEU A 314 8.98 -12.23 4.67
C LEU A 314 9.60 -12.45 3.28
N THR A 315 10.83 -11.96 3.10
CA THR A 315 11.68 -12.17 1.92
C THR A 315 12.89 -13.04 2.29
N LEU A 316 13.71 -13.47 1.33
CA LEU A 316 14.95 -14.19 1.64
C LEU A 316 15.92 -13.32 2.49
N PRO A 317 16.20 -12.05 2.15
CA PRO A 317 16.96 -11.17 3.02
C PRO A 317 16.32 -11.03 4.42
N GLY A 318 14.98 -11.02 4.50
CA GLY A 318 14.25 -11.05 5.76
C GLY A 318 14.54 -12.29 6.61
N ILE A 319 14.55 -13.49 5.99
CA ILE A 319 14.92 -14.74 6.67
C ILE A 319 16.37 -14.70 7.14
N ALA A 320 17.30 -14.23 6.31
CA ALA A 320 18.71 -14.10 6.68
C ALA A 320 18.91 -13.12 7.84
N GLY A 321 18.24 -11.97 7.80
CA GLY A 321 18.24 -10.98 8.88
C GLY A 321 17.66 -11.52 10.18
N PHE A 322 16.59 -12.30 10.10
CA PHE A 322 16.00 -12.99 11.25
C PHE A 322 16.96 -14.02 11.88
N ILE A 323 17.63 -14.83 11.07
CA ILE A 323 18.64 -15.78 11.57
C ILE A 323 19.81 -15.03 12.22
N LEU A 324 20.26 -13.93 11.61
CA LEU A 324 21.33 -13.09 12.18
C LEU A 324 20.91 -12.46 13.51
N SER A 325 19.67 -11.99 13.63
CA SER A 325 19.17 -11.36 14.87
C SER A 325 19.10 -12.36 16.02
N ILE A 326 18.74 -13.61 15.75
CA ILE A 326 18.79 -14.72 16.72
C ILE A 326 20.22 -14.95 17.20
N GLY A 327 21.21 -14.95 16.29
CA GLY A 327 22.62 -15.08 16.64
C GLY A 327 23.11 -13.98 17.59
N MET A 328 22.78 -12.72 17.27
CA MET A 328 23.10 -11.58 18.13
C MET A 328 22.38 -11.62 19.49
N ALA A 329 21.15 -12.12 19.53
CA ALA A 329 20.40 -12.25 20.78
C ALA A 329 21.05 -13.26 21.76
N VAL A 330 21.72 -14.30 21.24
CA VAL A 330 22.46 -15.25 22.09
C VAL A 330 23.78 -14.68 22.57
N ASP A 331 24.48 -13.91 21.74
CA ASP A 331 25.76 -13.28 22.08
C ASP A 331 25.66 -12.40 23.35
N ALA A 332 24.60 -11.60 23.45
CA ALA A 332 24.33 -10.81 24.66
C ALA A 332 24.21 -11.68 25.92
N ASN A 333 23.58 -12.84 25.83
CA ASN A 333 23.46 -13.78 26.96
C ASN A 333 24.82 -14.41 27.32
N ILE A 334 25.66 -14.70 26.32
CA ILE A 334 27.01 -15.22 26.50
C ILE A 334 27.86 -14.22 27.30
N LEU A 335 27.86 -12.93 26.91
CA LEU A 335 28.61 -11.88 27.60
C LEU A 335 28.20 -11.75 29.07
N ILE A 336 26.89 -11.75 29.35
CA ILE A 336 26.36 -11.70 30.73
C ILE A 336 26.83 -12.93 31.53
N PHE A 337 26.82 -14.12 30.93
CA PHE A 337 27.21 -15.35 31.62
C PHE A 337 28.70 -15.47 31.86
N GLU A 338 29.55 -15.01 30.93
CA GLU A 338 30.99 -14.93 31.17
C GLU A 338 31.30 -13.97 32.30
N ARG A 339 30.65 -12.80 32.32
CA ARG A 339 30.84 -11.83 33.41
C ARG A 339 30.38 -12.40 34.76
N LEU A 340 29.22 -13.05 34.79
CA LEU A 340 28.71 -13.70 35.98
C LEU A 340 29.65 -14.80 36.49
N LYS A 341 30.25 -15.58 35.58
CA LYS A 341 31.22 -16.63 35.91
C LYS A 341 32.53 -16.04 36.45
N GLU A 342 33.02 -14.96 35.86
CA GLU A 342 34.20 -14.22 36.35
C GLU A 342 34.00 -13.72 37.79
N GLU A 343 32.85 -13.10 38.06
CA GLU A 343 32.52 -12.54 39.38
C GLU A 343 32.30 -13.62 40.45
N LEU A 344 31.71 -14.76 40.07
CA LEU A 344 31.61 -15.93 40.95
C LEU A 344 32.98 -16.53 41.27
N ASN A 345 33.87 -16.62 40.27
CA ASN A 345 35.25 -17.09 40.46
C ASN A 345 36.07 -16.14 41.33
N ALA A 346 35.76 -14.84 41.30
CA ALA A 346 36.32 -13.83 42.20
C ALA A 346 35.78 -13.92 43.64
N GLY A 347 34.89 -14.88 43.95
CA GLY A 347 34.37 -15.14 45.28
C GLY A 347 33.14 -14.30 45.68
N LYS A 348 32.53 -13.58 44.73
CA LYS A 348 31.29 -12.84 45.01
C LYS A 348 30.11 -13.79 45.18
N THR A 349 29.11 -13.35 45.95
CA THR A 349 27.85 -14.10 46.11
C THR A 349 27.07 -14.08 44.79
N LEU A 350 26.24 -15.11 44.56
CA LEU A 350 25.42 -15.23 43.33
C LEU A 350 24.59 -13.98 43.03
N ARG A 351 24.04 -13.34 44.07
CA ARG A 351 23.24 -12.12 43.90
C ARG A 351 24.10 -10.94 43.44
N ALA A 352 25.27 -10.74 44.04
CA ALA A 352 26.21 -9.70 43.64
C ALA A 352 26.85 -9.95 42.27
N ALA A 353 27.03 -11.21 41.87
CA ALA A 353 27.51 -11.59 40.54
C ALA A 353 26.45 -11.37 39.45
N ILE A 354 25.16 -11.59 39.75
CA ILE A 354 24.05 -11.26 38.85
C ILE A 354 23.95 -9.73 38.67
N ASP A 355 23.98 -8.96 39.76
CA ASP A 355 23.90 -7.49 39.70
C ASP A 355 25.11 -6.85 39.00
N ALA A 356 26.25 -7.55 38.89
CA ALA A 356 27.44 -7.09 38.18
C ALA A 356 27.53 -7.59 36.72
N GLY A 357 26.74 -8.61 36.37
CA GLY A 357 26.69 -9.18 35.02
C GLY A 357 25.63 -8.54 34.12
N PHE A 358 24.58 -7.97 34.71
CA PHE A 358 23.55 -7.14 34.07
C PHE A 358 23.87 -5.66 34.24
#